data_AF-A0A2D6E4Q1-F1
#
_entry.id   AF-A0A2D6E4Q1-F1
#
_cell.length_a   1.000
_cell.length_b   1.000
_cell.length_c   1.000
_cell.angle_alpha   90.00
_cell.angle_beta   90.00
_cell.angle_gamma   90.00
#
_symmetry.space_group_name_H-M   'P 1'
#
loop_
_entity.id
_entity.type
_entity.pdbx_description
1 polymer ?
#
loop_
_entity_poly.entity_id
_entity_poly.type
_entity_poly.pdbx_seq_one_letter_code
_entity_poly.pdbx_strand_id
1 'polypeptide(L)'
;MKKRIKKISRLIILIGVRQMWGLACNLYLLSYQPFLTLRTIRGKKDKSQFLLVLGTAIVPAIIYVIARMSWDYFRYGRVLDGVGKVFAVTMLIEGLIFSYLLYWTARVIYKNHGDLFVEKV
;
A
#
# COMPACT_ATOMS: atom_id res chain seq x y z
N MET A 1 14.84 33.63 -3.77
CA MET A 1 14.14 32.33 -4.01
C MET A 1 14.92 31.08 -3.54
N LYS A 2 16.23 30.93 -3.83
CA LYS A 2 17.04 29.75 -3.44
C LYS A 2 16.94 29.33 -1.96
N LYS A 3 16.92 30.28 -1.01
CA LYS A 3 16.78 29.98 0.44
C LYS A 3 15.41 29.40 0.84
N ARG A 4 14.32 29.79 0.16
CA ARG A 4 12.97 29.25 0.42
C ARG A 4 12.83 27.83 -0.12
N ILE A 5 13.35 27.58 -1.33
CA ILE A 5 13.39 26.24 -1.94
C ILE A 5 14.14 25.26 -1.03
N LYS A 6 15.31 25.64 -0.48
CA LYS A 6 16.08 24.80 0.44
C LYS A 6 15.34 24.47 1.75
N LYS A 7 14.49 25.37 2.24
CA LYS A 7 13.64 25.11 3.42
C LYS A 7 12.51 24.14 3.08
N ILE A 8 11.84 24.34 1.94
CA ILE A 8 10.75 23.47 1.47
C ILE A 8 11.29 22.06 1.19
N SER A 9 12.43 21.92 0.52
CA SER A 9 13.02 20.61 0.25
C SER A 9 13.39 19.87 1.54
N ARG A 10 13.95 20.56 2.53
CA ARG A 10 14.26 19.96 3.84
C ARG A 10 13.00 19.47 4.56
N LEU A 11 11.91 20.23 4.50
CA LEU A 11 10.61 19.83 5.05
C LEU A 11 10.04 18.60 4.33
N ILE A 12 10.08 18.57 3.01
CA ILE A 12 9.61 17.43 2.20
C ILE A 12 10.39 16.17 2.57
N ILE A 13 11.72 16.24 2.66
CA ILE A 13 12.56 15.10 3.05
C ILE A 13 12.18 14.63 4.47
N LEU A 14 12.03 15.54 5.42
CA LEU A 14 11.73 15.18 6.81
C LEU A 14 10.35 14.52 6.96
N ILE A 15 9.36 15.03 6.24
CA ILE A 15 8.02 14.43 6.16
C ILE A 15 8.09 13.06 5.48
N GLY A 16 8.84 12.95 4.38
CA GLY A 16 9.02 11.71 3.63
C GLY A 16 9.64 10.61 4.49
N VAL A 17 10.73 10.90 5.21
CA VAL A 17 11.37 9.94 6.13
C VAL A 17 10.40 9.49 7.22
N ARG A 18 9.65 10.42 7.82
CA ARG A 18 8.64 10.09 8.84
C ARG A 18 7.53 9.19 8.29
N GLN A 19 7.05 9.47 7.08
CA GLN A 19 6.02 8.65 6.42
C GLN A 19 6.53 7.26 6.08
N MET A 20 7.75 7.15 5.55
CA MET A 20 8.38 5.86 5.24
C MET A 20 8.62 5.01 6.50
N TRP A 21 9.08 5.63 7.59
CA TRP A 21 9.24 4.94 8.87
C TRP A 21 7.90 4.42 9.40
N GLY A 22 6.86 5.28 9.37
CA GLY A 22 5.51 4.89 9.77
C GLY A 22 4.96 3.74 8.93
N LEU A 23 5.18 3.77 7.61
CA LEU A 23 4.81 2.70 6.70
C LEU A 23 5.55 1.41 7.03
N ALA A 24 6.87 1.44 7.23
CA ALA A 24 7.66 0.25 7.54
C ALA A 24 7.18 -0.41 8.85
N CYS A 25 6.96 0.38 9.91
CA CYS A 25 6.38 -0.13 11.15
C CYS A 25 4.97 -0.70 10.94
N ASN A 26 4.13 -0.01 10.15
CA ASN A 26 2.78 -0.47 9.86
C ASN A 26 2.77 -1.77 9.08
N LEU A 27 3.62 -1.94 8.06
CA LEU A 27 3.75 -3.17 7.29
C LEU A 27 4.25 -4.33 8.16
N TYR A 28 5.25 -4.09 9.01
CA TYR A 28 5.74 -5.08 9.96
C TYR A 28 4.64 -5.53 10.93
N LEU A 29 3.94 -4.56 11.52
CA LEU A 29 2.82 -4.83 12.42
C LEU A 29 1.63 -5.49 11.70
N LEU A 30 1.41 -5.21 10.42
CA LEU A 30 0.34 -5.83 9.65
C LEU A 30 0.59 -7.33 9.40
N SER A 31 1.87 -7.72 9.30
CA SER A 31 2.27 -9.13 9.21
C SER A 31 2.10 -9.88 10.53
N TYR A 32 2.28 -9.22 11.68
CA TYR A 32 2.23 -9.86 13.00
C TYR A 32 0.86 -9.73 13.70
N GLN A 33 0.26 -8.54 13.68
CA GLN A 33 -0.98 -8.17 14.36
C GLN A 33 -1.93 -7.35 13.47
N PRO A 34 -2.43 -7.92 12.35
CA PRO A 34 -3.19 -7.19 11.32
C PRO A 34 -4.41 -6.46 11.87
N PHE A 35 -5.15 -7.09 12.79
CA PHE A 35 -6.36 -6.51 13.37
C PHE A 35 -6.08 -5.26 14.22
N LEU A 36 -5.05 -5.31 15.07
CA LEU A 36 -4.70 -4.19 15.96
C LEU A 36 -4.21 -3.00 15.13
N THR A 37 -3.33 -3.24 14.17
CA THR A 37 -2.75 -2.22 13.30
C THR A 37 -3.82 -1.49 12.48
N LEU A 38 -4.71 -2.23 11.82
CA LEU A 38 -5.80 -1.63 11.04
C LEU A 38 -6.79 -0.87 11.93
N ARG A 39 -7.08 -1.38 13.14
CA ARG A 39 -7.89 -0.66 14.13
C ARG A 39 -7.22 0.64 14.56
N THR A 40 -5.91 0.64 14.83
CA THR A 40 -5.14 1.83 15.21
C THR A 40 -5.07 2.85 14.07
N ILE A 41 -4.81 2.41 12.84
CA ILE A 41 -4.78 3.30 11.65
C ILE A 41 -6.14 3.98 11.47
N ARG A 42 -7.23 3.21 11.60
CA ARG A 42 -8.60 3.76 11.51
C ARG A 42 -8.93 4.69 12.66
N GLY A 43 -8.57 4.33 13.90
CA GLY A 43 -8.80 5.14 15.10
C GLY A 43 -8.08 6.49 15.06
N LYS A 44 -6.87 6.52 14.50
CA LYS A 44 -6.12 7.76 14.26
C LYS A 44 -6.63 8.60 13.08
N LYS A 45 -7.61 8.08 12.29
CA LYS A 45 -8.12 8.68 11.05
C LYS A 45 -7.02 9.05 10.05
N ASP A 46 -5.88 8.36 10.09
CA ASP A 46 -4.74 8.62 9.21
C ASP A 46 -4.98 8.03 7.81
N LYS A 47 -5.80 8.73 7.01
CA LYS A 47 -6.13 8.35 5.62
C LYS A 47 -4.88 8.13 4.78
N SER A 48 -3.84 8.93 4.99
CA SER A 48 -2.58 8.84 4.27
C SER A 48 -1.84 7.53 4.53
N GLN A 49 -1.85 7.03 5.77
CA GLN A 49 -1.20 5.75 6.11
C GLN A 49 -1.98 4.57 5.56
N PHE A 50 -3.31 4.63 5.58
CA PHE A 50 -4.15 3.61 4.95
C PHE A 50 -3.93 3.54 3.43
N LEU A 51 -3.91 4.69 2.75
CA LEU A 51 -3.60 4.78 1.32
C LEU A 51 -2.19 4.30 1.01
N LEU A 52 -1.21 4.61 1.87
CA LEU A 52 0.16 4.16 1.71
C LEU A 52 0.28 2.63 1.81
N VAL A 53 -0.38 2.00 2.78
CA VAL A 53 -0.41 0.53 2.90
C VAL A 53 -1.07 -0.12 1.69
N LEU A 54 -2.22 0.41 1.24
CA LEU A 54 -2.89 -0.10 0.05
C LEU A 54 -2.05 0.12 -1.21
N GLY A 55 -1.43 1.29 -1.33
CA GLY A 55 -0.51 1.62 -2.41
C GLY A 55 0.67 0.68 -2.46
N THR A 56 1.29 0.35 -1.32
CA THR A 56 2.40 -0.62 -1.28
C THR A 56 2.00 -2.02 -1.73
N ALA A 57 0.73 -2.39 -1.61
CA ALA A 57 0.25 -3.67 -2.14
C ALA A 57 0.14 -3.67 -3.68
N ILE A 58 -0.08 -2.50 -4.31
CA ILE A 58 -0.24 -2.32 -5.77
C ILE A 58 1.10 -2.02 -6.45
N VAL A 59 2.05 -1.45 -5.71
CA VAL A 59 3.38 -1.05 -6.23
C VAL A 59 4.08 -2.21 -6.97
N PRO A 60 4.09 -3.46 -6.48
CA PRO A 60 4.66 -4.60 -7.21
C PRO A 60 4.05 -4.80 -8.61
N ALA A 61 2.72 -4.78 -8.77
CA ALA A 61 2.09 -4.86 -10.09
C ALA A 61 2.51 -3.70 -11.00
N ILE A 62 2.50 -2.46 -10.49
CA ILE A 62 2.87 -1.29 -11.28
C ILE A 62 4.33 -1.41 -11.75
N ILE A 63 5.25 -1.78 -10.84
CA ILE A 63 6.66 -1.97 -11.19
C ILE A 63 6.81 -3.07 -12.24
N TYR A 64 6.10 -4.19 -12.10
CA TYR A 64 6.11 -5.27 -13.08
C TYR A 64 5.67 -4.79 -14.46
N VAL A 65 4.53 -4.08 -14.53
CA VAL A 65 3.97 -3.57 -15.79
C VAL A 65 4.94 -2.59 -16.46
N ILE A 66 5.51 -1.64 -15.70
CA ILE A 66 6.48 -0.68 -16.22
C ILE A 66 7.74 -1.41 -16.71
N ALA A 67 8.32 -2.30 -15.89
CA ALA A 67 9.51 -3.05 -16.25
C ALA A 67 9.28 -3.91 -17.51
N ARG A 68 8.10 -4.53 -17.63
CA ARG A 68 7.70 -5.31 -18.80
C ARG A 68 7.60 -4.43 -20.04
N MET A 69 6.90 -3.30 -19.96
CA MET A 69 6.77 -2.34 -21.06
C MET A 69 8.14 -1.80 -21.50
N SER A 70 9.00 -1.43 -20.56
CA SER A 70 10.36 -0.97 -20.85
C SER A 70 11.20 -2.06 -21.51
N TRP A 71 11.12 -3.30 -21.04
CA TRP A 71 11.84 -4.42 -21.63
C TRP A 71 11.35 -4.74 -23.04
N ASP A 72 10.04 -4.77 -23.27
CA ASP A 72 9.46 -5.05 -24.58
C ASP A 72 9.82 -3.96 -25.60
N TYR A 73 9.73 -2.69 -25.19
CA TYR A 73 10.14 -1.58 -26.03
C TYR A 73 11.63 -1.66 -26.38
N PHE A 74 12.49 -1.93 -25.39
CA PHE A 74 13.94 -2.04 -25.60
C PHE A 74 14.32 -3.23 -26.49
N ARG A 75 13.66 -4.38 -26.33
CA ARG A 75 14.06 -5.63 -27.02
C ARG A 75 13.39 -5.82 -28.38
N TYR A 76 12.11 -5.48 -28.51
CA TYR A 76 11.30 -5.81 -29.67
C TYR A 76 10.81 -4.58 -30.44
N GLY A 77 11.04 -3.36 -29.92
CA GLY A 77 10.58 -2.11 -30.54
C GLY A 77 9.06 -1.92 -30.53
N ARG A 78 8.32 -2.82 -29.88
CA ARG A 78 6.86 -2.80 -29.73
C ARG A 78 6.46 -3.50 -28.43
N VAL A 79 5.34 -3.08 -27.85
CA VAL A 79 4.74 -3.76 -26.71
C VAL A 79 4.08 -5.05 -27.22
N LEU A 80 4.42 -6.18 -26.61
CA LEU A 80 3.84 -7.48 -26.97
C LEU A 80 2.49 -7.66 -26.25
N ASP A 81 1.43 -7.98 -26.98
CA ASP A 81 0.08 -8.21 -26.40
C ASP A 81 -0.03 -9.52 -25.60
N GLY A 82 0.98 -10.40 -25.69
CA GLY A 82 1.01 -11.67 -24.98
C GLY A 82 1.39 -11.53 -23.51
N VAL A 83 0.43 -11.72 -22.61
CA VAL A 83 0.70 -11.93 -21.18
C VAL A 83 1.26 -13.33 -20.94
N GLY A 84 2.57 -13.40 -20.70
CA GLY A 84 3.27 -14.66 -20.42
C GLY A 84 2.90 -15.28 -19.06
N LYS A 85 3.32 -16.53 -18.83
CA LYS A 85 3.06 -17.27 -17.57
C LYS A 85 3.51 -16.50 -16.31
N VAL A 86 4.57 -15.71 -16.42
CA VAL A 86 5.07 -14.87 -15.33
C VAL A 86 4.03 -13.86 -14.87
N PHE A 87 3.29 -13.23 -15.80
CA PHE A 87 2.22 -12.28 -15.45
C PHE A 87 1.10 -12.97 -14.66
N ALA A 88 0.70 -14.17 -15.07
CA ALA A 88 -0.33 -14.94 -14.37
C ALA A 88 0.08 -15.28 -12.93
N VAL A 89 1.34 -15.67 -12.72
CA VAL A 89 1.87 -15.94 -11.36
C VAL A 89 1.91 -14.65 -10.53
N THR A 90 2.39 -13.54 -11.09
CA THR A 90 2.41 -12.24 -10.40
C THR A 90 0.99 -11.82 -9.99
N MET A 91 0.02 -11.89 -10.91
CA MET A 91 -1.38 -11.55 -10.63
C MET A 91 -2.01 -12.44 -9.55
N LEU A 92 -1.65 -13.72 -9.52
CA LEU A 92 -2.11 -14.64 -8.48
C LEU A 92 -1.55 -14.27 -7.11
N ILE A 93 -0.24 -13.97 -7.02
CA ILE A 93 0.38 -13.51 -5.78
C ILE A 93 -0.25 -12.19 -5.31
N GLU A 94 -0.41 -11.23 -6.23
CA GLU A 94 -1.02 -9.94 -5.94
C GLU A 94 -2.47 -10.08 -5.45
N GLY A 95 -3.24 -10.96 -6.10
CA GLY A 95 -4.60 -11.28 -5.71
C GLY A 95 -4.71 -11.87 -4.31
N LEU A 96 -3.77 -12.73 -3.90
CA LEU A 96 -3.71 -13.26 -2.53
C LEU A 96 -3.40 -12.17 -1.51
N ILE A 97 -2.43 -11.29 -1.80
CA ILE A 97 -2.09 -10.14 -0.93
C ILE A 97 -3.31 -9.22 -0.76
N PHE A 98 -3.99 -8.90 -1.86
CA PHE A 98 -5.18 -8.08 -1.86
C PHE A 98 -6.33 -8.70 -1.08
N SER A 99 -6.57 -10.00 -1.27
CA SER A 99 -7.63 -10.74 -0.56
C SER A 99 -7.38 -10.75 0.95
N TYR A 100 -6.13 -10.95 1.37
CA TYR A 100 -5.73 -10.89 2.77
C TYR A 100 -6.00 -9.50 3.37
N LEU A 101 -5.57 -8.43 2.68
CA LEU A 101 -5.77 -7.05 3.13
C LEU A 101 -7.26 -6.69 3.20
N LEU A 102 -8.04 -7.05 2.18
CA LEU A 102 -9.48 -6.81 2.14
C LEU A 102 -10.19 -7.57 3.25
N TYR A 103 -9.85 -8.85 3.46
CA TYR A 103 -10.43 -9.67 4.52
C TYR A 103 -10.24 -9.03 5.90
N TRP A 104 -9.02 -8.62 6.24
CA TRP A 104 -8.75 -8.00 7.54
C TRP A 104 -9.39 -6.61 7.67
N THR A 105 -9.39 -5.82 6.60
CA THR A 105 -10.05 -4.51 6.57
C THR A 105 -11.55 -4.67 6.80
N ALA A 106 -12.20 -5.59 6.09
CA ALA A 106 -13.62 -5.90 6.27
C ALA A 106 -13.92 -6.41 7.69
N ARG A 107 -13.06 -7.28 8.24
CA ARG A 107 -13.21 -7.80 9.60
C ARG A 107 -13.11 -6.71 10.67
N VAL A 108 -12.21 -5.74 10.50
CA VAL A 108 -12.09 -4.58 11.39
C VAL A 108 -13.31 -3.67 11.27
N ILE A 109 -13.87 -3.51 10.06
CA ILE A 109 -15.10 -2.75 9.85
C ILE A 109 -16.28 -3.40 10.55
N TYR A 110 -16.46 -4.70 10.34
CA TYR A 110 -17.55 -5.48 10.90
C TYR A 110 -17.51 -5.50 12.44
N LYS A 111 -16.35 -5.79 13.03
CA LYS A 111 -16.21 -5.91 14.50
C LYS A 111 -16.36 -4.58 15.23
N ASN A 112 -15.84 -3.48 14.68
CA ASN A 112 -16.04 -2.15 15.28
C ASN A 112 -17.50 -1.68 15.24
N HIS A 113 -18.30 -2.13 14.27
CA HIS A 113 -19.75 -1.86 14.29
C HIS A 113 -20.42 -2.59 15.45
N GLY A 114 -20.01 -3.81 15.79
CA GLY A 114 -20.50 -4.55 16.96
C GLY A 114 -20.19 -3.84 18.28
N ASP A 115 -18.96 -3.36 18.45
CA ASP A 115 -18.54 -2.65 19.69
C ASP A 115 -19.31 -1.32 19.88
N LEU A 116 -19.65 -0.62 18.79
CA LEU A 116 -20.45 0.63 18.79
C LEU A 116 -21.91 0.43 19.22
N PHE A 117 -22.45 -0.80 19.08
CA PHE A 117 -23.79 -1.14 19.55
C PHE A 117 -23.81 -1.54 21.02
N VAL A 118 -22.73 -2.14 21.55
CA VAL A 118 -22.65 -2.54 22.97
C VAL A 118 -22.50 -1.34 23.89
N GLU A 119 -21.89 -0.25 23.44
CA GLU A 119 -21.72 0.97 24.26
C GLU A 119 -22.98 1.86 24.30
N LYS A 120 -24.03 1.51 23.53
CA LYS A 120 -25.28 2.27 23.43
C LYS A 120 -26.51 1.57 24.03
N VAL A 121 -26.34 0.41 24.67
CA VAL A 121 -27.38 -0.32 25.40
C VAL A 121 -27.06 -0.25 26.88
#